data_AF-A0A1Q9SJ35-F1
#
_entry.id   AF-A0A1Q9SJ35-F1
#
_cell.length_a   1.000
_cell.length_b   1.000
_cell.length_c   1.000
_cell.angle_alpha   90.00
_cell.angle_beta   90.00
_cell.angle_gamma   90.00
#
_symmetry.space_group_name_H-M   'P 1'
#
loop_
_entity.id
_entity.type
_entity.pdbx_description
1 polymer ?
#
loop_
_entity_poly.entity_id
_entity_poly.type
_entity_poly.pdbx_seq_one_letter_code
_entity_poly.pdbx_strand_id
1 'polypeptide(L)'
;MDGEHSITLRLLGNVEVELDGSVLALGQRQQRLLAALAVLGPKPRRFLGELLWPDRTAERAMGSLRTTVFNLSRQVPGAVGTRGNNIALADPVVVDLHELRESLHEAAAATAPPTEDPWFLDPAGAQLLPGWYDGWVMAEQDRLRTLYVNAVEHLARLSLEHGDFYRAHLLAANVRALDPLRESAVRVLIEADLGLGNNAPALQTFRSFCSTMADELGAPPSPQITQLMGYMRSA
;
A
#
# COMPACT_ATOMS: atom_id res chain seq x y z
N MET A 1 -31.28 -22.23 -1.60
CA MET A 1 -31.00 -21.53 -0.33
C MET A 1 -29.56 -21.09 -0.45
N ASP A 2 -29.37 -19.91 -1.03
CA ASP A 2 -28.05 -19.33 -1.19
C ASP A 2 -27.70 -18.76 0.18
N GLY A 3 -26.99 -19.56 0.98
CA GLY A 3 -26.37 -19.04 2.19
C GLY A 3 -25.40 -17.96 1.75
N GLU A 4 -25.64 -16.73 2.20
CA GLU A 4 -24.77 -15.60 1.90
C GLU A 4 -23.46 -15.83 2.65
N HIS A 5 -22.51 -16.47 1.96
CA HIS A 5 -21.18 -16.75 2.49
C HIS A 5 -20.41 -15.44 2.60
N SER A 6 -19.82 -15.17 3.77
CA SER A 6 -18.91 -14.06 3.95
C SER A 6 -17.52 -14.51 3.51
N ILE A 7 -16.94 -13.80 2.53
CA ILE A 7 -15.62 -14.11 1.98
C ILE A 7 -14.73 -12.90 2.17
N THR A 8 -13.60 -13.09 2.85
CA THR A 8 -12.57 -12.07 3.02
C THR A 8 -11.27 -12.55 2.41
N LEU A 9 -10.66 -11.69 1.59
CA LEU A 9 -9.36 -11.92 0.97
C LEU A 9 -8.38 -10.90 1.52
N ARG A 10 -7.36 -11.40 2.23
CA ARG A 10 -6.26 -10.59 2.74
C ARG A 10 -5.06 -10.71 1.82
N LEU A 11 -4.58 -9.57 1.34
CA LEU A 11 -3.42 -9.44 0.44
C LEU A 11 -2.35 -8.53 1.02
N LEU A 12 -2.66 -7.79 2.09
CA LEU A 12 -1.70 -6.98 2.83
C LEU A 12 -1.03 -7.87 3.88
N GLY A 13 0.28 -8.08 3.72
CA GLY A 13 1.00 -9.12 4.45
C GLY A 13 0.77 -10.51 3.85
N ASN A 14 0.43 -11.49 4.68
CA ASN A 14 0.26 -12.87 4.21
C ASN A 14 -1.04 -13.03 3.44
N VAL A 15 -1.00 -13.83 2.36
CA VAL A 15 -2.21 -14.17 1.61
C VAL A 15 -3.08 -15.11 2.42
N GLU A 16 -4.24 -14.61 2.83
CA GLU A 16 -5.23 -15.38 3.57
C GLU A 16 -6.59 -15.27 2.89
N VAL A 17 -7.32 -16.39 2.88
CA VAL A 17 -8.70 -16.43 2.38
C VAL A 17 -9.55 -16.99 3.50
N GLU A 18 -10.55 -16.22 3.89
CA GLU A 18 -11.48 -16.56 4.94
C GLU A 18 -12.86 -16.80 4.33
N LEU A 19 -13.52 -17.86 4.78
CA LEU A 19 -14.90 -18.20 4.43
C LEU A 19 -15.67 -18.41 5.71
N ASP A 20 -16.69 -17.60 5.95
CA ASP A 20 -17.56 -17.65 7.13
C ASP A 20 -16.77 -17.72 8.46
N GLY A 21 -15.75 -16.88 8.63
CA GLY A 21 -14.92 -16.87 9.83
C GLY A 21 -13.71 -17.83 9.81
N SER A 22 -13.63 -18.72 8.80
CA SER A 22 -12.65 -19.81 8.77
C SER A 22 -11.57 -19.58 7.71
N VAL A 23 -10.30 -19.54 8.14
CA VAL A 23 -9.15 -19.43 7.23
C VAL A 23 -8.96 -20.73 6.44
N LEU A 24 -8.91 -20.62 5.12
CA LEU A 24 -8.79 -21.73 4.19
C LEU A 24 -7.35 -21.89 3.67
N ALA A 25 -6.82 -23.11 3.76
CA ALA A 25 -5.56 -23.47 3.15
C ALA A 25 -5.72 -23.66 1.63
N LEU A 26 -5.41 -22.63 0.86
CA LEU A 26 -5.45 -22.67 -0.61
C LEU A 26 -4.07 -22.97 -1.20
N GLY A 27 -4.08 -23.69 -2.33
CA GLY A 27 -2.87 -23.88 -3.14
C GLY A 27 -2.41 -22.56 -3.77
N GLN A 28 -1.11 -22.46 -4.05
CA GLN A 28 -0.49 -21.24 -4.62
C GLN A 28 -1.18 -20.75 -5.91
N ARG A 29 -1.69 -21.66 -6.75
CA ARG A 29 -2.39 -21.30 -7.99
C ARG A 29 -3.73 -20.60 -7.72
N GLN A 30 -4.47 -21.08 -6.74
CA GLN A 30 -5.74 -20.50 -6.30
C GLN A 30 -5.51 -19.11 -5.69
N GLN A 31 -4.51 -18.99 -4.79
CA GLN A 31 -4.10 -17.71 -4.21
C GLN A 31 -3.71 -16.70 -5.30
N ARG A 32 -2.90 -17.12 -6.28
CA ARG A 32 -2.48 -16.26 -7.41
C ARG A 32 -3.65 -15.76 -8.24
N LEU A 33 -4.64 -16.61 -8.50
CA LEU A 33 -5.82 -16.20 -9.27
C LEU A 33 -6.67 -15.18 -8.49
N LEU A 34 -6.93 -15.43 -7.20
CA LEU A 34 -7.68 -14.49 -6.36
C LEU A 34 -6.95 -13.15 -6.23
N ALA A 35 -5.64 -13.18 -5.96
CA ALA A 35 -4.80 -11.99 -5.89
C ALA A 35 -4.81 -11.19 -7.22
N ALA A 36 -4.68 -11.88 -8.36
CA ALA A 36 -4.72 -11.20 -9.66
C ALA A 36 -6.07 -10.53 -9.92
N LEU A 37 -7.18 -11.17 -9.56
CA LEU A 37 -8.52 -10.59 -9.72
C LEU A 37 -8.76 -9.41 -8.77
N ALA A 38 -8.26 -9.50 -7.53
CA ALA A 38 -8.31 -8.41 -6.56
C ALA A 38 -7.48 -7.20 -7.01
N VAL A 39 -6.26 -7.44 -7.49
CA VAL A 39 -5.31 -6.37 -7.85
C VAL A 39 -5.68 -5.72 -9.18
N LEU A 40 -5.98 -6.53 -10.20
CA LEU A 40 -6.15 -6.08 -11.58
C LEU A 40 -7.62 -5.89 -12.00
N GLY A 41 -8.56 -6.31 -11.15
CA GLY A 41 -9.99 -6.32 -11.43
C GLY A 41 -10.40 -7.41 -12.43
N PRO A 42 -11.63 -7.31 -12.98
CA PRO A 42 -12.14 -8.26 -13.95
C PRO A 42 -11.27 -8.36 -15.21
N LYS A 43 -10.87 -9.58 -15.59
CA LYS A 43 -10.03 -9.82 -16.78
C LYS A 43 -10.54 -10.97 -17.66
N PRO A 44 -10.26 -10.93 -18.98
CA PRO A 44 -10.54 -12.05 -19.85
C PRO A 44 -9.79 -13.31 -19.42
N ARG A 45 -10.39 -14.48 -19.66
CA ARG A 45 -9.76 -15.78 -19.35
C ARG A 45 -8.38 -15.93 -19.97
N ARG A 46 -8.23 -15.47 -21.21
CA ARG A 46 -6.96 -15.56 -21.95
C ARG A 46 -5.85 -14.77 -21.26
N PHE A 47 -6.14 -13.53 -20.86
CA PHE A 47 -5.21 -12.69 -20.14
C PHE A 47 -4.74 -13.35 -18.83
N LEU A 48 -5.66 -13.87 -18.02
CA LEU A 48 -5.30 -14.54 -16.76
C LEU A 48 -4.51 -15.83 -16.98
N GLY A 49 -4.80 -16.57 -18.07
CA GLY A 49 -4.04 -17.75 -18.46
C GLY A 49 -2.58 -17.40 -18.76
N GLU A 50 -2.37 -16.40 -19.62
CA GLU A 50 -1.03 -15.92 -20.02
C GLU A 50 -0.28 -15.30 -18.83
N LEU A 51 -0.96 -14.53 -17.98
CA LEU A 51 -0.36 -13.88 -16.80
C LEU A 51 0.13 -14.88 -15.75
N LEU A 52 -0.68 -15.89 -15.42
CA LEU A 52 -0.42 -16.80 -14.30
C LEU A 52 0.39 -18.04 -14.69
N TRP A 53 0.45 -18.36 -15.99
CA TRP A 53 1.23 -19.48 -16.53
C TRP A 53 2.03 -19.06 -17.77
N PRO A 54 2.97 -18.11 -17.64
CA PRO A 54 3.70 -17.54 -18.78
C PRO A 54 4.54 -18.59 -19.54
N ASP A 55 5.03 -19.62 -18.86
CA ASP A 55 5.89 -20.66 -19.44
C ASP A 55 5.12 -21.77 -20.19
N ARG A 56 3.83 -21.60 -20.43
CA ARG A 56 2.96 -22.62 -21.05
C ARG A 56 2.39 -22.14 -22.37
N THR A 57 2.10 -23.10 -23.25
CA THR A 57 1.30 -22.80 -24.45
C THR A 57 -0.09 -22.29 -24.05
N ALA A 58 -0.71 -21.49 -24.92
CA ALA A 58 -2.03 -20.90 -24.66
C ALA A 58 -3.08 -21.95 -24.27
N GLU A 59 -3.09 -23.12 -24.92
CA GLU A 59 -4.04 -24.21 -24.60
C GLU A 59 -3.82 -24.76 -23.19
N ARG A 60 -2.55 -24.98 -22.81
CA ARG A 60 -2.17 -25.53 -21.49
C ARG A 60 -2.40 -24.52 -20.37
N ALA A 61 -2.14 -23.24 -20.63
CA ALA A 61 -2.44 -22.15 -19.71
C ALA A 61 -3.96 -22.07 -19.46
N MET A 62 -4.76 -22.12 -20.51
CA MET A 62 -6.23 -22.12 -20.40
C MET A 62 -6.77 -23.35 -19.67
N GLY A 63 -6.21 -24.53 -19.92
CA GLY A 63 -6.53 -25.74 -19.16
C GLY A 63 -6.22 -25.58 -17.66
N SER A 64 -5.06 -25.01 -17.34
CA SER A 64 -4.63 -24.75 -15.95
C SER A 64 -5.55 -23.74 -15.26
N LEU A 65 -5.98 -22.69 -15.97
CA LEU A 65 -6.96 -21.73 -15.48
C LEU A 65 -8.31 -22.40 -15.18
N ARG A 66 -8.85 -23.21 -16.11
CA ARG A 66 -10.12 -23.91 -15.91
C ARG A 66 -10.09 -24.80 -14.67
N THR A 67 -9.03 -25.58 -14.48
CA THR A 67 -8.86 -26.43 -13.30
C THR A 67 -8.77 -25.60 -12.01
N THR A 68 -8.05 -24.48 -12.05
CA THR A 68 -7.91 -23.58 -10.88
C THR A 68 -9.25 -22.96 -10.49
N VAL A 69 -10.02 -22.47 -11.48
CA VAL A 69 -11.38 -21.93 -11.26
C VAL A 69 -12.32 -23.01 -10.72
N PHE A 70 -12.29 -24.23 -11.28
CA PHE A 70 -13.10 -25.35 -10.81
C PHE A 70 -12.77 -25.75 -9.36
N ASN A 71 -11.50 -25.77 -9.00
CA ASN A 71 -11.10 -26.06 -7.62
C ASN A 71 -11.54 -24.94 -6.67
N LEU A 72 -11.36 -23.68 -7.07
CA LEU A 72 -11.83 -22.53 -6.28
C LEU A 72 -13.34 -22.57 -6.06
N SER A 73 -14.15 -22.89 -7.07
CA SER A 73 -15.60 -22.94 -6.92
C SER A 73 -16.07 -24.02 -5.94
N ARG A 74 -15.22 -25.02 -5.64
CA ARG A 74 -15.49 -26.05 -4.62
C ARG A 74 -14.93 -25.69 -3.24
N GLN A 75 -13.79 -25.03 -3.20
CA GLN A 75 -13.09 -24.67 -1.95
C GLN A 75 -13.65 -23.40 -1.32
N VAL A 76 -13.98 -22.41 -2.16
CA VAL A 76 -14.50 -21.10 -1.77
C VAL A 76 -15.70 -20.77 -2.68
N PRO A 77 -16.85 -21.42 -2.46
CA PRO A 77 -18.05 -21.17 -3.25
C PRO A 77 -18.40 -19.68 -3.22
N GLY A 78 -18.63 -19.08 -4.39
CA GLY A 78 -18.91 -17.65 -4.48
C GLY A 78 -17.69 -16.73 -4.53
N ALA A 79 -16.45 -17.22 -4.47
CA ALA A 79 -15.27 -16.33 -4.56
C ALA A 79 -15.03 -15.77 -5.98
N VAL A 80 -15.41 -16.52 -7.01
CA VAL A 80 -15.14 -16.18 -8.42
C VAL A 80 -16.43 -16.26 -9.22
N GLY A 81 -16.70 -15.19 -9.97
CA GLY A 81 -17.84 -15.08 -10.86
C GLY A 81 -17.43 -14.59 -12.25
N THR A 82 -18.43 -14.12 -12.98
CA THR A 82 -18.24 -13.51 -14.31
C THR A 82 -18.86 -12.12 -14.35
N ARG A 83 -18.12 -11.14 -14.86
CA ARG A 83 -18.63 -9.80 -15.16
C ARG A 83 -18.51 -9.55 -16.66
N GLY A 84 -19.62 -9.68 -17.38
CA GLY A 84 -19.61 -9.78 -18.84
C GLY A 84 -18.79 -10.99 -19.30
N ASN A 85 -17.82 -10.79 -20.19
CA ASN A 85 -16.94 -11.85 -20.71
C ASN A 85 -15.68 -12.09 -19.85
N ASN A 86 -15.57 -11.41 -18.71
CA ASN A 86 -14.39 -11.46 -17.85
C ASN A 86 -14.63 -12.34 -16.62
N ILE A 87 -13.56 -12.99 -16.15
CA ILE A 87 -13.52 -13.54 -14.80
C ILE A 87 -13.36 -12.38 -13.83
N ALA A 88 -14.09 -12.40 -12.73
CA ALA A 88 -14.04 -11.42 -11.66
C ALA A 88 -14.08 -12.12 -10.30
N LEU A 89 -13.64 -11.45 -9.23
CA LEU A 89 -14.13 -11.80 -7.90
C LEU A 89 -15.65 -11.59 -7.89
N ALA A 90 -16.39 -12.46 -7.21
CA ALA A 90 -17.82 -12.22 -7.06
C ALA A 90 -18.07 -11.17 -5.96
N ASP A 91 -19.21 -10.50 -6.04
CA ASP A 91 -19.71 -9.69 -4.92
C ASP A 91 -20.39 -10.65 -3.92
N PRO A 92 -20.15 -10.55 -2.59
CA PRO A 92 -19.51 -9.45 -1.84
C PRO A 92 -18.11 -9.81 -1.28
N VAL A 93 -17.17 -10.35 -2.09
CA VAL A 93 -15.81 -10.64 -1.60
C VAL A 93 -15.15 -9.36 -1.09
N VAL A 94 -14.89 -9.31 0.21
CA VAL A 94 -14.20 -8.19 0.87
C VAL A 94 -12.70 -8.36 0.65
N VAL A 95 -12.02 -7.28 0.25
CA VAL A 95 -10.58 -7.29 -0.01
C VAL A 95 -9.91 -6.14 0.73
N ASP A 96 -8.98 -6.45 1.63
CA ASP A 96 -8.24 -5.47 2.43
C ASP A 96 -7.48 -4.42 1.58
N LEU A 97 -6.97 -4.82 0.41
CA LEU A 97 -6.36 -3.92 -0.56
C LEU A 97 -7.35 -2.86 -1.09
N HIS A 98 -8.62 -3.22 -1.28
CA HIS A 98 -9.63 -2.28 -1.76
C HIS A 98 -9.96 -1.25 -0.67
N GLU A 99 -10.14 -1.72 0.57
CA GLU A 99 -10.35 -0.86 1.74
C GLU A 99 -9.17 0.09 1.96
N LEU A 100 -7.93 -0.40 1.83
CA LEU A 100 -6.74 0.44 1.91
C LEU A 100 -6.71 1.51 0.83
N ARG A 101 -6.98 1.16 -0.42
CA ARG A 101 -6.97 2.13 -1.53
C ARG A 101 -8.02 3.22 -1.33
N GLU A 102 -9.21 2.86 -0.86
CA GLU A 102 -10.26 3.82 -0.52
C GLU A 102 -9.82 4.73 0.63
N SER A 103 -9.31 4.15 1.72
CA SER A 103 -8.81 4.90 2.88
C SER A 103 -7.66 5.86 2.52
N LEU A 104 -6.74 5.45 1.64
CA LEU A 104 -5.65 6.30 1.14
C LEU A 104 -6.19 7.42 0.24
N HIS A 105 -7.23 7.16 -0.55
CA HIS A 105 -7.88 8.17 -1.38
C HIS A 105 -8.55 9.25 -0.53
N GLU A 106 -9.28 8.83 0.51
CA GLU A 106 -9.90 9.74 1.48
C GLU A 106 -8.85 10.56 2.23
N ALA A 107 -7.78 9.91 2.70
CA ALA A 107 -6.67 10.57 3.37
C ALA A 107 -5.99 11.62 2.48
N ALA A 108 -5.80 11.32 1.19
CA ALA A 108 -5.24 12.28 0.23
C ALA A 108 -6.16 13.48 -0.06
N ALA A 109 -7.46 13.34 0.18
CA ALA A 109 -8.47 14.40 0.01
C ALA A 109 -8.85 15.11 1.32
N ALA A 110 -8.29 14.69 2.46
CA ALA A 110 -8.60 15.25 3.76
C ALA A 110 -8.26 16.74 3.84
N THR A 111 -9.05 17.49 4.60
CA THR A 111 -8.84 18.93 4.88
C THR A 111 -8.50 19.23 6.33
N ALA A 112 -8.63 18.21 7.19
CA ALA A 112 -8.29 18.25 8.60
C ALA A 112 -7.65 16.89 8.98
N PRO A 113 -6.80 16.84 10.01
CA PRO A 113 -6.29 15.58 10.52
C PRO A 113 -7.46 14.70 11.03
N PRO A 114 -7.41 13.38 10.81
CA PRO A 114 -8.44 12.48 11.31
C PRO A 114 -8.43 12.44 12.85
N THR A 115 -9.61 12.27 13.44
CA THR A 115 -9.77 12.20 14.91
C THR A 115 -9.08 10.96 15.48
N GLU A 116 -9.18 9.84 14.77
CA GLU A 116 -8.55 8.57 15.10
C GLU A 116 -7.45 8.25 14.11
N ASP A 117 -6.38 7.60 14.58
CA ASP A 117 -5.29 7.17 13.73
C ASP A 117 -5.77 6.06 12.79
N PRO A 118 -5.67 6.25 11.45
CA PRO A 118 -6.07 5.21 10.54
C PRO A 118 -5.25 3.92 10.73
N TRP A 119 -5.90 2.77 10.57
CA TRP A 119 -5.25 1.46 10.72
C TRP A 119 -4.04 1.27 9.80
N PHE A 120 -4.03 1.96 8.65
CA PHE A 120 -2.97 1.87 7.66
C PHE A 120 -1.75 2.72 8.02
N LEU A 121 -1.72 3.47 9.12
CA LEU A 121 -0.54 4.28 9.46
C LEU A 121 0.72 3.46 9.74
N ASP A 122 0.59 2.17 10.05
CA ASP A 122 1.71 1.24 10.07
C ASP A 122 2.07 0.79 8.63
N PRO A 123 3.24 1.18 8.10
CA PRO A 123 3.66 0.78 6.75
C PRO A 123 3.75 -0.74 6.58
N ALA A 124 4.02 -1.49 7.65
CA ALA A 124 4.11 -2.95 7.59
C ALA A 124 2.74 -3.58 7.29
N GLY A 125 1.67 -3.02 7.88
CA GLY A 125 0.29 -3.43 7.63
C GLY A 125 -0.23 -3.07 6.24
N ALA A 126 0.48 -2.22 5.48
CA ALA A 126 0.11 -1.79 4.14
C ALA A 126 0.91 -2.46 3.01
N GLN A 127 1.72 -3.48 3.31
CA GLN A 127 2.57 -4.14 2.30
C GLN A 127 1.77 -5.16 1.48
N LEU A 128 1.55 -4.88 0.20
CA LEU A 128 0.89 -5.82 -0.71
C LEU A 128 1.78 -7.03 -1.02
N LEU A 129 1.34 -8.23 -0.68
CA LEU A 129 1.95 -9.51 -1.10
C LEU A 129 3.49 -9.58 -0.92
N PRO A 130 4.05 -9.30 0.27
CA PRO A 130 5.48 -9.43 0.52
C PRO A 130 6.01 -10.80 0.06
N GLY A 131 7.17 -10.78 -0.60
CA GLY A 131 7.81 -11.98 -1.16
C GLY A 131 7.28 -12.44 -2.53
N TRP A 132 6.31 -11.74 -3.11
CA TRP A 132 5.85 -12.01 -4.48
C TRP A 132 6.57 -11.08 -5.47
N TYR A 133 7.38 -11.67 -6.34
CA TYR A 133 8.25 -10.95 -7.28
C TYR A 133 7.75 -10.97 -8.74
N ASP A 134 6.49 -11.33 -8.95
CA ASP A 134 5.88 -11.24 -10.27
C ASP A 134 5.81 -9.78 -10.74
N GLY A 135 6.13 -9.53 -12.00
CA GLY A 135 6.15 -8.16 -12.54
C GLY A 135 4.83 -7.40 -12.34
N TRP A 136 3.68 -8.09 -12.41
CA TRP A 136 2.37 -7.46 -12.17
C TRP A 136 2.12 -7.13 -10.69
N VAL A 137 2.70 -7.90 -9.75
CA VAL A 137 2.62 -7.62 -8.31
C VAL A 137 3.56 -6.48 -7.97
N MET A 138 4.81 -6.53 -8.43
CA MET A 138 5.81 -5.49 -8.15
C MET A 138 5.36 -4.12 -8.68
N ALA A 139 4.78 -4.08 -9.88
CA ALA A 139 4.21 -2.86 -10.42
C ALA A 139 3.08 -2.31 -9.54
N GLU A 140 2.29 -3.18 -8.90
CA GLU A 140 1.23 -2.74 -8.00
C GLU A 140 1.74 -2.37 -6.60
N GLN A 141 2.73 -3.08 -6.07
CA GLN A 141 3.43 -2.70 -4.84
C GLN A 141 4.00 -1.28 -4.96
N ASP A 142 4.62 -0.95 -6.09
CA ASP A 142 5.17 0.37 -6.35
C ASP A 142 4.09 1.47 -6.43
N ARG A 143 2.97 1.17 -7.10
CA ARG A 143 1.81 2.07 -7.15
C ARG A 143 1.21 2.29 -5.77
N LEU A 144 1.00 1.23 -5.00
CA LEU A 144 0.45 1.31 -3.65
C LEU A 144 1.37 2.09 -2.72
N ARG A 145 2.68 1.85 -2.79
CA ARG A 145 3.70 2.62 -2.06
C ARG A 145 3.63 4.11 -2.40
N THR A 146 3.47 4.45 -3.68
CA THR A 146 3.33 5.84 -4.13
C THR A 146 2.06 6.49 -3.57
N LEU A 147 0.92 5.79 -3.64
CA LEU A 147 -0.35 6.26 -3.06
C LEU A 147 -0.23 6.48 -1.55
N TYR A 148 0.37 5.52 -0.85
CA TYR A 148 0.63 5.56 0.58
C TYR A 148 1.47 6.79 0.95
N VAL A 149 2.64 6.94 0.31
CA VAL A 149 3.58 8.04 0.56
C VAL A 149 2.90 9.39 0.38
N ASN A 150 2.13 9.56 -0.70
CA ASN A 150 1.43 10.82 -0.98
C ASN A 150 0.33 11.12 0.06
N ALA A 151 -0.48 10.13 0.42
CA ALA A 151 -1.57 10.31 1.37
C ALA A 151 -1.05 10.58 2.79
N VAL A 152 -0.06 9.80 3.25
CA VAL A 152 0.52 9.94 4.58
C VAL A 152 1.31 11.24 4.72
N GLU A 153 2.02 11.67 3.67
CA GLU A 153 2.66 12.99 3.67
C GLU A 153 1.65 14.13 3.74
N HIS A 154 0.51 14.01 3.05
CA HIS A 154 -0.56 14.99 3.13
C HIS A 154 -1.11 15.09 4.55
N LEU A 155 -1.39 13.96 5.20
CA LEU A 155 -1.80 13.93 6.60
C LEU A 155 -0.72 14.48 7.54
N ALA A 156 0.56 14.25 7.27
CA ALA A 156 1.67 14.80 8.06
C ALA A 156 1.68 16.32 8.00
N ARG A 157 1.51 16.90 6.80
CA ARG A 157 1.42 18.35 6.60
C ARG A 157 0.18 18.94 7.28
N LEU A 158 -0.99 18.32 7.11
CA LEU A 158 -2.21 18.77 7.78
C LEU A 158 -2.07 18.76 9.30
N SER A 159 -1.47 17.69 9.86
CA SER A 159 -1.24 17.59 11.31
C SER A 159 -0.33 18.71 11.80
N LEU A 160 0.74 19.00 11.05
CA LEU A 160 1.66 20.09 11.36
C LEU A 160 0.95 21.46 11.33
N GLU A 161 0.16 21.73 10.29
CA GLU A 161 -0.60 22.98 10.14
C GLU A 161 -1.62 23.20 11.27
N HIS A 162 -2.15 22.13 11.84
CA HIS A 162 -3.09 22.16 12.97
C HIS A 162 -2.39 22.09 14.35
N GLY A 163 -1.06 22.09 14.39
CA GLY A 163 -0.28 22.07 15.62
C GLY A 163 -0.16 20.70 16.30
N ASP A 164 -0.59 19.62 15.65
CA ASP A 164 -0.37 18.25 16.12
C ASP A 164 1.03 17.77 15.70
N PHE A 165 2.04 18.32 16.38
CA PHE A 165 3.44 18.04 16.07
C PHE A 165 3.83 16.57 16.29
N TYR A 166 3.21 15.89 17.26
CA TYR A 166 3.49 14.49 17.52
C TYR A 166 3.04 13.61 16.35
N ARG A 167 1.80 13.78 15.89
CA ARG A 167 1.29 13.03 14.73
C ARG A 167 2.06 13.41 13.46
N ALA A 168 2.36 14.69 13.25
CA ALA A 168 3.17 15.13 12.12
C ALA A 168 4.54 14.44 12.08
N HIS A 169 5.22 14.31 13.23
CA HIS A 169 6.49 13.59 13.36
C HIS A 169 6.35 12.13 12.93
N LEU A 170 5.39 11.39 13.50
CA LEU A 170 5.21 9.97 13.21
C LEU A 170 4.94 9.71 11.73
N LEU A 171 4.03 10.48 11.14
CA LEU A 171 3.65 10.34 9.73
C LEU A 171 4.81 10.69 8.79
N ALA A 172 5.53 11.78 9.07
CA ALA A 172 6.69 12.18 8.27
C ALA A 172 7.86 11.20 8.37
N ALA A 173 8.06 10.60 9.55
CA ALA A 173 9.06 9.54 9.75
C ALA A 173 8.73 8.29 8.91
N ASN A 174 7.46 7.89 8.85
CA ASN A 174 7.00 6.77 8.01
C ASN A 174 7.23 7.05 6.52
N VAL A 175 6.94 8.26 6.06
CA VAL A 175 7.21 8.66 4.66
C VAL A 175 8.70 8.63 4.36
N ARG A 176 9.53 9.21 5.24
CA ARG A 176 11.00 9.22 5.06
C ARG A 176 11.60 7.82 5.03
N ALA A 177 11.06 6.87 5.79
CA ALA A 177 11.53 5.48 5.76
C ALA A 177 11.29 4.81 4.40
N LEU A 178 10.24 5.20 3.67
CA LEU A 178 9.88 4.67 2.36
C LEU A 178 10.49 5.46 1.19
N ASP A 179 10.72 6.76 1.39
CA ASP A 179 11.28 7.67 0.40
C ASP A 179 12.26 8.65 1.08
N PRO A 180 13.52 8.24 1.31
CA PRO A 180 14.50 9.04 2.05
C PRO A 180 14.88 10.37 1.39
N LEU A 181 14.67 10.49 0.07
CA LEU A 181 14.98 11.68 -0.72
C LEU A 181 13.80 12.68 -0.77
N ARG A 182 12.67 12.37 -0.14
CA ARG A 182 11.48 13.22 -0.15
C ARG A 182 11.63 14.42 0.78
N GLU A 183 12.13 15.52 0.23
CA GLU A 183 12.38 16.78 0.94
C GLU A 183 11.17 17.30 1.74
N SER A 184 9.96 17.21 1.18
CA SER A 184 8.74 17.68 1.83
C SER A 184 8.43 16.93 3.13
N ALA A 185 8.68 15.61 3.18
CA ALA A 185 8.53 14.83 4.39
C ALA A 185 9.62 15.14 5.42
N VAL A 186 10.87 15.29 4.98
CA VAL A 186 12.00 15.69 5.85
C VAL A 186 11.74 17.05 6.48
N ARG A 187 11.18 18.00 5.71
CA ARG A 187 10.80 19.31 6.21
C ARG A 187 9.77 19.21 7.34
N VAL A 188 8.69 18.47 7.12
CA VAL A 188 7.64 18.26 8.13
C VAL A 188 8.22 17.62 9.38
N LEU A 189 9.12 16.64 9.23
CA LEU A 189 9.77 15.98 10.35
C LEU A 189 10.61 16.96 11.21
N ILE A 190 11.40 17.82 10.55
CA ILE A 190 12.20 18.85 11.24
C ILE A 190 11.29 19.87 11.93
N GLU A 191 10.29 20.40 11.23
CA GLU A 191 9.36 21.40 11.78
C GLU A 191 8.56 20.84 12.96
N ALA A 192 8.12 19.58 12.87
CA ALA A 192 7.45 18.86 13.94
C ALA A 192 8.36 18.66 15.16
N ASP A 193 9.60 18.22 14.96
CA ASP A 193 10.57 18.07 16.05
C ASP A 193 10.83 19.41 16.75
N LEU A 194 10.96 20.51 16.00
CA LEU A 194 11.12 21.85 16.58
C LEU A 194 9.87 22.30 17.35
N GLY A 195 8.68 22.01 16.83
CA GLY A 195 7.41 22.28 17.52
C GLY A 195 7.27 21.49 18.84
N LEU A 196 7.88 20.31 18.93
CA LEU A 196 7.98 19.51 20.16
C LEU A 196 9.14 19.96 21.09
N GLY A 197 9.98 20.89 20.68
CA GLY A 197 11.19 21.30 21.41
C GLY A 197 12.39 20.35 21.24
N ASN A 198 12.31 19.38 20.34
CA ASN A 198 13.33 18.37 20.05
C ASN A 198 14.41 18.87 19.09
N ASN A 199 15.22 19.83 19.54
CA ASN A 199 16.27 20.45 18.71
C ASN A 199 17.34 19.46 18.21
N ALA A 200 17.77 18.52 19.07
CA ALA A 200 18.82 17.56 18.69
C ALA A 200 18.37 16.57 17.60
N PRO A 201 17.19 15.91 17.70
CA PRO A 201 16.62 15.12 16.61
C PRO A 201 16.43 15.91 15.30
N ALA A 202 15.90 17.14 15.38
CA ALA A 202 15.73 18.00 14.21
C ALA A 202 17.05 18.24 13.46
N LEU A 203 18.12 18.58 14.20
CA LEU A 203 19.45 18.80 13.65
C LEU A 203 20.07 17.52 13.08
N GLN A 204 19.85 16.37 13.72
CA GLN A 204 20.33 15.08 13.24
C GLN A 204 19.64 14.71 11.91
N THR A 205 18.32 14.88 11.83
CA THR A 205 17.54 14.66 10.61
C THR A 205 18.05 15.53 9.47
N PHE A 206 18.24 16.83 9.70
CA PHE A 206 18.80 17.74 8.70
C PHE A 206 20.18 17.27 8.20
N ARG A 207 21.11 16.96 9.11
CA ARG A 207 22.47 16.54 8.74
C ARG A 207 22.48 15.23 7.94
N SER A 208 21.69 14.25 8.38
CA SER A 208 21.53 12.98 7.67
C SER A 208 21.00 13.22 6.26
N PHE A 209 19.99 14.08 6.11
CA PHE A 209 19.42 14.39 4.81
C PHE A 209 20.41 15.08 3.87
N CYS A 210 21.20 16.04 4.37
CA CYS A 210 22.27 16.67 3.59
C CYS A 210 23.29 15.66 3.07
N SER A 211 23.68 14.67 3.89
CA SER A 211 24.58 13.60 3.46
C SER A 211 23.94 12.79 2.33
N THR A 212 22.70 12.31 2.54
CA THR A 212 21.99 11.51 1.53
C THR A 212 21.82 12.26 0.20
N MET A 213 21.48 13.55 0.22
CA MET A 213 21.37 14.37 -0.99
C MET A 213 22.71 14.52 -1.74
N ALA A 214 23.80 14.72 -0.99
CA ALA A 214 25.13 14.82 -1.57
C ALA A 214 25.59 13.48 -2.17
N ASP A 215 25.35 12.38 -1.46
CA ASP A 215 25.79 11.04 -1.85
C ASP A 215 24.99 10.48 -3.04
N GLU A 216 23.66 10.67 -3.05
CA GLU A 216 22.76 10.08 -4.06
C GLU A 216 22.56 11.00 -5.28
N LEU A 217 22.50 12.32 -5.08
CA LEU A 217 22.13 13.28 -6.13
C LEU A 217 23.24 14.28 -6.48
N GLY A 218 24.32 14.35 -5.69
CA GLY A 218 25.40 15.32 -5.88
C GLY A 218 24.93 16.78 -5.75
N ALA A 219 23.81 17.02 -5.08
CA ALA A 219 23.14 18.31 -4.99
C ALA A 219 22.88 18.70 -3.52
N PRO A 220 22.87 20.01 -3.19
CA PRO A 220 22.45 20.46 -1.87
C PRO A 220 20.93 20.35 -1.70
N PRO A 221 20.41 20.30 -0.46
CA PRO A 221 18.98 20.44 -0.18
C PRO A 221 18.41 21.78 -0.66
N SER A 222 17.09 21.85 -0.80
CA SER A 222 16.40 23.08 -1.18
C SER A 222 16.61 24.25 -0.19
N PRO A 223 16.37 25.51 -0.64
CA PRO A 223 16.33 26.68 0.23
C PRO A 223 15.37 26.53 1.42
N GLN A 224 14.23 25.86 1.24
CA GLN A 224 13.23 25.65 2.28
C GLN A 224 13.80 24.83 3.43
N ILE A 225 14.56 23.77 3.14
CA ILE A 225 15.23 22.94 4.14
C ILE A 225 16.42 23.68 4.78
N THR A 226 17.23 24.38 3.98
CA THR A 226 18.41 25.09 4.50
C THR A 226 18.05 26.29 5.37
N GLN A 227 16.90 26.96 5.14
CA GLN A 227 16.41 28.05 6.00
C GLN A 227 16.03 27.57 7.42
N LEU A 228 15.57 26.32 7.58
CA LEU A 228 15.26 25.76 8.91
C LEU A 228 16.48 25.73 9.84
N MET A 229 17.69 25.59 9.29
CA MET A 229 18.94 25.70 10.08
C MET A 229 19.17 27.07 10.68
N GLY A 230 18.69 28.15 10.04
CA GLY A 230 18.81 29.50 10.57
C GLY A 230 18.04 29.65 11.89
N TYR A 231 16.86 29.06 11.97
CA TYR A 231 16.02 29.08 13.17
C TYR A 231 16.63 28.25 14.31
N MET A 232 17.19 27.08 14.02
CA MET A 232 17.82 26.22 15.05
C MET A 232 19.10 26.77 15.66
N ARG A 233 19.78 27.71 14.99
CA ARG A 233 20.99 28.37 15.50
C ARG A 233 20.72 29.65 16.30
N SER A 234 19.47 30.13 16.29
CA SER A 234 19.03 31.37 16.95
C SER A 234 18.12 31.15 18.15
N ALA A 235 17.74 29.89 18.42
CA ALA A 235 17.10 29.42 19.65
C ALA A 235 18.13 28.94 20.68
#